data_AF-E1PKA3-F1
#
_entry.id   AF-E1PKA3-F1
#
_cell.length_a   1.000
_cell.length_b   1.000
_cell.length_c   1.000
_cell.angle_alpha   90.00
_cell.angle_beta   90.00
_cell.angle_gamma   90.00
#
_symmetry.space_group_name_H-M   'P 1'
#
loop_
_entity.id
_entity.type
_entity.pdbx_description
1 polymer ?
#
loop_
_entity_poly.entity_id
_entity_poly.type
_entity_poly.pdbx_seq_one_letter_code
_entity_poly.pdbx_strand_id
1 'polypeptide(L)' 'MLESRPEFKDIKSFEEFNKYYWYREELSKVCKSLGLEYRGTKKELNYIIEEYFKGNKIKKIFKE' A
#
# COMPACT_ATOMS: atom_id res chain seq x y z
N MET A 1 -21.62 3.81 13.83
CA MET A 1 -21.28 2.50 13.25
C MET A 1 -20.06 2.74 12.38
N LEU A 2 -18.90 2.21 12.78
CA LEU A 2 -17.68 2.38 12.00
C LEU A 2 -17.79 1.39 10.84
N GLU A 3 -18.34 1.84 9.72
CA GLU A 3 -18.48 1.04 8.51
C GLU A 3 -17.12 0.40 8.23
N SER A 4 -17.09 -0.94 8.34
CA SER A 4 -15.88 -1.75 8.50
C SER A 4 -14.97 -1.59 7.30
N ARG A 5 -14.06 -0.61 7.35
CA ARG A 5 -12.99 -0.52 6.36
C ARG A 5 -12.14 -1.78 6.50
N PRO A 6 -11.98 -2.57 5.42
CA PRO A 6 -11.18 -3.78 5.48
C PRO A 6 -9.75 -3.42 5.87
N GLU A 7 -9.11 -4.26 6.69
CA GLU A 7 -7.68 -4.12 6.89
C GLU A 7 -6.97 -4.36 5.55
N PHE A 8 -5.83 -3.73 5.35
CA PHE A 8 -5.03 -3.97 4.15
C PHE A 8 -4.74 -5.46 3.92
N LYS A 9 -4.62 -6.24 5.01
CA LYS A 9 -4.38 -7.68 4.97
C LYS A 9 -5.52 -8.48 4.34
N ASP A 10 -6.76 -7.97 4.42
CA ASP A 10 -7.93 -8.60 3.81
C ASP A 10 -8.05 -8.30 2.31
N ILE A 11 -7.38 -7.23 1.85
CA ILE A 11 -7.41 -6.82 0.45
C ILE A 11 -6.43 -7.66 -0.36
N LYS A 12 -6.98 -8.45 -1.30
CA LYS A 12 -6.19 -9.36 -2.15
C LYS A 12 -5.83 -8.78 -3.52
N SER A 13 -6.46 -7.67 -3.90
CA SER A 13 -6.29 -7.05 -5.22
C SER A 13 -6.24 -5.52 -5.13
N PHE A 14 -5.47 -4.88 -6.01
CA PHE A 14 -5.41 -3.42 -6.08
C PHE A 14 -6.76 -2.79 -6.43
N GLU A 15 -7.61 -3.48 -7.18
CA GLU A 15 -8.93 -2.97 -7.54
C GLU A 15 -9.83 -2.81 -6.31
N GLU A 16 -9.80 -3.78 -5.37
CA GLU A 16 -10.47 -3.64 -4.07
C GLU A 16 -9.80 -2.58 -3.21
N PHE A 17 -8.48 -2.49 -3.25
CA PHE A 17 -7.75 -1.43 -2.56
C PHE A 17 -8.22 -0.03 -3.00
N ASN A 18 -8.34 0.19 -4.31
CA ASN A 18 -8.68 1.48 -4.90
C ASN A 18 -10.17 1.86 -4.73
N LYS A 19 -11.05 0.92 -4.34
CA LYS A 19 -12.44 1.24 -3.96
C LYS A 19 -12.51 2.10 -2.70
N TYR A 20 -11.49 2.07 -1.86
CA TYR A 20 -11.44 2.83 -0.62
C TYR A 20 -10.50 4.03 -0.75
N TYR A 21 -10.85 5.12 -0.07
CA TYR A 21 -9.97 6.28 0.02
C TYR A 21 -8.89 6.03 1.09
N TRP A 22 -7.62 6.03 0.67
CA TRP A 22 -6.47 5.86 1.56
C TRP A 22 -5.75 7.17 1.83
N TYR A 23 -5.49 7.46 3.10
CA TYR A 23 -4.61 8.56 3.50
C TYR A 23 -3.14 8.20 3.25
N ARG A 24 -2.28 9.21 3.09
CA ARG A 24 -0.84 9.01 2.90
C ARG A 24 -0.21 8.17 4.03
N GLU A 25 -0.60 8.42 5.27
CA GLU A 25 -0.09 7.68 6.42
C GLU A 25 -0.50 6.21 6.40
N GLU A 26 -1.71 5.93 5.93
CA GLU A 26 -2.21 4.56 5.77
C GLU A 26 -1.42 3.83 4.68
N LEU A 27 -1.23 4.48 3.53
CA LEU A 27 -0.38 3.95 2.45
C LEU A 27 1.05 3.70 2.95
N SER A 28 1.60 4.60 3.76
CA SER A 28 2.93 4.45 4.34
C SER A 28 3.01 3.26 5.31
N LYS A 29 1.99 3.06 6.17
CA LYS A 29 1.89 1.88 7.04
C LYS A 29 1.81 0.58 6.23
N VAL A 30 1.03 0.58 5.15
CA VAL A 30 0.92 -0.56 4.23
C VAL A 30 2.29 -0.88 3.61
N CYS A 31 2.93 0.10 2.96
CA CYS A 31 4.26 -0.08 2.38
C CYS A 31 5.27 -0.59 3.42
N LYS A 32 5.26 -0.02 4.63
CA LYS A 32 6.15 -0.44 5.73
C LYS A 32 5.88 -1.87 6.16
N SER A 33 4.62 -2.30 6.25
CA SER A 33 4.24 -3.67 6.58
C SER A 33 4.64 -4.68 5.50
N LEU A 34 4.66 -4.25 4.24
CA LEU A 34 5.14 -5.04 3.10
C LEU A 34 6.68 -5.04 2.97
N GLY A 35 7.38 -4.23 3.78
CA GLY A 35 8.82 -4.02 3.67
C GLY A 35 9.22 -3.29 2.38
N LEU A 36 8.32 -2.44 1.86
CA LEU A 36 8.52 -1.59 0.68
C LEU A 36 8.87 -0.15 1.11
N GLU A 37 9.26 0.67 0.14
CA GLU A 37 9.51 2.09 0.38
C GLU A 37 8.24 2.79 0.88
N TYR A 38 8.34 3.36 2.07
CA TYR A 38 7.22 4.00 2.78
C TYR A 38 7.47 5.50 2.99
N ARG A 39 8.67 5.99 2.63
CA ARG A 39 9.05 7.39 2.68
C ARG A 39 8.84 8.01 1.29
N GLY A 40 7.61 8.41 1.02
CA GLY A 40 7.25 9.01 -0.26
C GLY A 40 6.02 9.89 -0.20
N THR A 41 5.66 10.43 -1.37
CA THR A 41 4.39 11.13 -1.58
C THR A 41 3.22 10.13 -1.68
N LYS A 42 1.98 10.60 -1.50
CA LYS A 42 0.77 9.75 -1.64
C LYS A 42 0.76 9.00 -2.98
N LYS A 43 1.19 9.67 -4.06
CA LYS A 43 1.23 9.11 -5.41
C LYS A 43 2.24 7.98 -5.52
N GLU A 44 3.45 8.18 -4.99
CA GLU A 44 4.50 7.15 -4.99
C GLU A 44 4.10 5.93 -4.17
N LEU A 45 3.56 6.14 -2.96
CA LEU A 45 3.11 5.03 -2.11
C LEU A 45 2.01 4.22 -2.79
N ASN A 46 1.06 4.90 -3.45
CA ASN A 46 0.00 4.23 -4.18
C ASN A 46 0.53 3.44 -5.39
N TYR A 47 1.49 4.00 -6.12
CA TYR A 47 2.15 3.32 -7.23
C TYR A 47 2.92 2.07 -6.77
N ILE A 48 3.64 2.17 -5.65
CA ILE A 48 4.33 1.03 -5.03
C ILE A 48 3.35 -0.08 -4.67
N ILE A 49 2.20 0.26 -4.07
CA ILE A 49 1.17 -0.73 -3.73
C ILE A 49 0.55 -1.35 -5.00
N GLU A 50 0.29 -0.54 -6.03
CA GLU A 50 -0.20 -1.02 -7.33
C GLU A 50 0.76 -2.03 -7.97
N GLU A 51 2.04 -1.69 -8.05
CA GLU A 51 3.08 -2.57 -8.59
C GLU A 51 3.23 -3.85 -7.76
N TYR A 52 2.98 -3.78 -6.45
CA TYR A 52 3.08 -4.92 -5.55
C TYR A 52 1.98 -5.93 -5.87
N PHE A 53 0.74 -5.45 -6.04
CA PHE A 53 -0.39 -6.30 -6.44
C PHE A 53 -0.24 -6.85 -7.86
N LYS A 54 0.43 -6.14 -8.77
CA LYS A 54 0.76 -6.66 -10.11
C LYS A 54 1.86 -7.73 -10.09
N GLY A 55 2.54 -7.94 -8.96
CA GLY A 55 3.67 -8.86 -8.85
C GLY A 55 4.96 -8.33 -9.48
N ASN A 56 5.03 -7.02 -9.75
CA ASN A 56 6.24 -6.40 -10.28
C ASN A 56 7.31 -6.34 -9.18
N LYS A 57 8.58 -6.55 -9.56
CA LYS A 57 9.72 -6.44 -8.64
C LYS A 57 9.96 -4.96 -8.29
N ILE A 58 9.29 -4.48 -7.25
CA ILE A 58 9.59 -3.18 -6.65
C ILE A 58 10.93 -3.32 -5.95
N LYS A 59 11.87 -2.40 -6.23
CA LYS A 59 13.15 -2.36 -5.53
C LYS A 59 12.90 -2.20 -4.02
N LYS A 60 13.15 -3.26 -3.26
CA LYS A 60 13.33 -3.17 -1.81
C LYS A 60 14.55 -2.29 -1.56
N ILE A 61 14.33 -1.11 -0.99
CA ILE A 61 15.43 -0.31 -0.46
C ILE A 61 15.74 -0.92 0.91
N PHE A 62 16.59 -1.95 0.92
CA PHE A 62 17.29 -2.36 2.13
C PHE A 62 18.17 -1.18 2.52
N LYS A 63 17.76 -0.42 3.54
CA LYS A 63 18.71 0.38 4.31
C LYS A 63 19.07 -0.45 5.53
N GLU A 64 20.26 -1.04 5.42
CA GLU A 64 21.07 -1.58 6.51
C GLU A 64 21.24 -0.55 7.64
#